data_AF-A0A527ZTK3-F1
#
_entry.id   AF-A0A527ZTK3-F1
#
_cell.length_a   1.000
_cell.length_b   1.000
_cell.length_c   1.000
_cell.angle_alpha   90.00
_cell.angle_beta   90.00
_cell.angle_gamma   90.00
#
_symmetry.space_group_name_H-M   'P 1'
#
loop_
_entity.id
_entity.type
_entity.pdbx_description
1 polymer ?
#
loop_
_entity_poly.entity_id
_entity_poly.type
_entity_poly.pdbx_seq_one_letter_code
_entity_poly.pdbx_strand_id
1 'polypeptide(L)'
;MAQLEDLKPNASVRGILPDGLVTVVSVHWHGSAALELTYKTPEGKVANELLYRHDEPRIGVVELGRPWSFDGDGTLFRLVSEAQRIRLAHL
;
A
#
# COMPACT_ATOMS: atom_id res chain seq x y z
N MET A 1 5.43 16.19 -5.17
CA MET A 1 5.20 16.27 -3.72
C MET A 1 3.88 15.57 -3.47
N ALA A 2 3.81 14.65 -2.51
CA ALA A 2 2.55 13.99 -2.17
C ALA A 2 1.67 14.99 -1.43
N GLN A 3 0.40 15.07 -1.80
CA GLN A 3 -0.58 15.89 -1.08
C GLN A 3 -1.28 15.04 -0.01
N LEU A 4 -1.89 15.69 0.98
CA LEU A 4 -2.72 14.99 1.96
C LEU A 4 -3.87 14.21 1.29
N GLU A 5 -4.35 14.67 0.13
CA GLU A 5 -5.36 14.04 -0.70
C GLU A 5 -4.91 12.70 -1.32
N ASP A 6 -3.61 12.47 -1.42
CA ASP A 6 -3.05 11.23 -1.96
C ASP A 6 -3.04 10.10 -0.92
N LEU A 7 -3.27 10.42 0.36
CA LEU A 7 -3.39 9.45 1.44
C LEU A 7 -4.71 8.67 1.31
N LYS A 8 -4.65 7.52 0.64
CA LYS A 8 -5.77 6.60 0.48
C LYS A 8 -5.61 5.36 1.37
N PRO A 9 -6.70 4.74 1.84
CA PRO A 9 -6.63 3.46 2.51
C PRO A 9 -5.81 2.44 1.73
N ASN A 10 -4.98 1.66 2.44
CA ASN A 10 -3.99 0.71 1.93
C ASN A 10 -2.78 1.30 1.19
N ALA A 11 -2.67 2.63 1.06
CA ALA A 11 -1.44 3.22 0.54
C ALA A 11 -0.28 3.01 1.52
N SER A 12 0.93 2.85 1.00
CA SER A 12 2.15 2.86 1.81
C SER A 12 2.73 4.27 1.83
N VAL A 13 3.09 4.75 3.02
CA VAL A 13 3.47 6.14 3.23
C VAL A 13 4.78 6.20 3.99
N ARG A 14 5.70 7.03 3.51
CA ARG A 14 6.97 7.39 4.18
C ARG A 14 6.82 8.74 4.88
N GLY A 15 7.58 8.91 5.96
CA GLY A 15 7.71 10.21 6.65
C GLY A 15 6.76 10.40 7.83
N ILE A 16 5.92 9.41 8.11
CA ILE A 16 5.13 9.29 9.34
C ILE A 16 6.02 8.73 10.47
N LEU A 17 6.71 7.62 10.19
CA LEU A 17 7.75 7.09 11.07
C LEU A 17 9.14 7.55 10.62
N PRO A 18 10.08 7.77 11.56
CA PRO A 18 11.47 8.10 11.23
C PRO A 18 12.17 7.02 10.40
N ASP A 19 11.84 5.75 10.63
CA ASP A 19 12.57 4.60 10.06
C ASP A 19 11.62 3.51 9.53
N GLY A 20 10.69 3.89 8.65
CA GLY A 20 9.79 2.90 8.06
C GLY A 20 8.71 3.45 7.15
N LEU A 21 8.12 2.53 6.38
CA LEU A 21 6.86 2.76 5.68
C LEU A 21 5.71 2.32 6.57
N VAL A 22 4.63 3.09 6.56
CA VAL A 22 3.38 2.74 7.24
C VAL A 22 2.29 2.50 6.22
N THR A 23 1.36 1.61 6.52
CA THR A 23 0.16 1.40 5.69
C THR A 23 -0.98 2.25 6.23
N VAL A 24 -1.61 3.04 5.36
CA VAL A 24 -2.82 3.79 5.71
C VAL A 24 -3.96 2.81 5.99
N VAL A 25 -4.56 2.91 7.16
CA VAL A 25 -5.77 2.14 7.53
C VAL A 25 -7.01 2.97 7.24
N SER A 26 -7.04 4.21 7.73
CA SER A 26 -8.14 5.14 7.51
C SER A 26 -7.67 6.58 7.57
N VAL A 27 -8.42 7.46 6.91
CA VAL A 27 -8.18 8.91 6.88
C VAL A 27 -9.48 9.61 7.26
N HIS A 28 -9.41 10.54 8.22
CA HIS A 28 -10.54 11.35 8.65
C HIS A 28 -10.23 12.83 8.52
N TRP A 29 -10.95 13.54 7.67
CA TRP A 29 -10.70 14.96 7.42
C TRP A 29 -11.39 15.84 8.45
N HIS A 30 -10.66 16.85 8.94
CA HIS A 30 -11.17 17.93 9.76
C HIS A 30 -11.11 19.24 8.96
N GLY A 31 -12.19 19.52 8.22
CA GLY A 31 -12.21 20.63 7.26
C GLY A 31 -11.29 20.37 6.07
N SER A 32 -10.55 21.40 5.63
CA SER A 32 -9.66 21.33 4.46
C SER A 32 -8.17 21.38 4.79
N ALA A 33 -7.82 21.65 6.06
CA ALA A 33 -6.46 21.96 6.49
C ALA A 33 -5.79 20.86 7.34
N ALA A 34 -6.58 19.94 7.88
CA ALA A 34 -6.10 18.89 8.76
C ALA A 34 -6.82 17.56 8.50
N LEU A 35 -6.10 16.46 8.72
CA LEU A 35 -6.68 15.12 8.73
C LEU A 35 -6.07 14.28 9.84
N GLU A 36 -6.88 13.40 10.41
CA GLU A 36 -6.42 12.32 11.28
C GLU A 36 -6.10 11.10 10.41
N LEU A 37 -4.84 10.67 10.45
CA LEU A 37 -4.35 9.48 9.77
C LEU A 37 -4.24 8.33 10.77
N THR A 38 -5.01 7.27 10.56
CA THR A 38 -4.79 6.00 11.24
C THR A 38 -3.94 5.12 10.35
N TYR A 39 -2.80 4.65 10.87
CA TYR A 39 -1.85 3.84 10.12
C TYR A 39 -1.42 2.60 10.88
N LYS A 40 -0.94 1.61 10.13
CA LYS A 40 -0.37 0.37 10.64
C LYS A 40 1.11 0.32 10.32
N THR A 41 1.91 0.04 11.34
CA THR A 41 3.35 -0.17 11.25
C THR A 41 3.67 -1.56 10.68
N PRO A 42 4.88 -1.79 10.13
CA PRO A 42 5.31 -3.12 9.69
C PRO A 42 5.25 -4.18 10.81
N GLU A 43 5.44 -3.75 12.06
CA GLU A 43 5.35 -4.61 13.26
C GLU A 43 3.90 -4.94 13.64
N GLY A 44 2.92 -4.44 12.87
CA GLY A 44 1.51 -4.71 13.04
C GLY A 44 0.80 -3.81 14.06
N LYS A 45 1.51 -2.88 14.71
CA LYS A 45 0.91 -1.91 15.63
C LYS A 45 0.13 -0.86 14.84
N VAL A 46 -1.03 -0.49 15.36
CA VAL A 46 -1.87 0.59 14.82
C VAL A 46 -1.70 1.82 15.68
N ALA A 47 -1.54 2.97 15.04
CA ALA A 47 -1.44 4.28 15.69
C ALA A 47 -2.21 5.32 14.87
N ASN A 48 -2.46 6.47 15.49
CA ASN A 48 -3.08 7.62 14.85
C ASN A 48 -2.19 8.86 14.98
N GLU A 49 -2.23 9.72 13.97
CA GLU A 49 -1.51 10.99 13.95
C GLU A 49 -2.33 12.06 13.24
N LEU A 50 -2.34 13.26 13.79
CA LEU A 50 -3.00 14.41 13.18
C LEU A 50 -2.00 15.12 12.26
N LEU A 51 -2.33 15.21 10.99
CA LEU A 51 -1.51 15.81 9.94
C LEU A 51 -2.13 17.11 9.45
N TYR A 52 -1.26 18.07 9.15
CA TYR A 52 -1.64 19.37 8.60
C TYR A 52 -0.95 19.61 7.26
N ARG A 53 -1.39 20.64 6.53
CA ARG A 53 -0.80 21.03 5.23
C ARG A 53 0.72 21.30 5.28
N HIS A 54 1.23 21.77 6.41
CA HIS A 54 2.67 22.00 6.56
C HIS A 54 3.49 20.71 6.70
N ASP A 55 2.83 19.57 6.93
CA ASP A 55 3.47 18.25 7.00
C ASP A 55 3.56 17.58 5.63
N GLU A 56 2.85 18.07 4.61
CA GLU A 56 2.94 17.55 3.23
C GLU A 56 4.38 17.39 2.71
N PRO A 57 5.33 18.33 2.96
CA PRO A 57 6.70 18.19 2.47
C PRO A 57 7.47 17.01 3.07
N ARG A 58 7.13 16.56 4.29
CA ARG A 58 7.77 15.40 4.92
C ARG A 58 7.17 14.07 4.47
N ILE A 59 5.97 14.09 3.88
CA ILE A 59 5.21 12.90 3.52
C ILE A 59 5.50 12.50 2.07
N GLY A 60 5.71 11.19 1.87
CA GLY A 60 5.80 10.60 0.53
C GLY A 60 4.92 9.37 0.43
N VAL A 61 3.89 9.40 -0.41
CA VAL A 61 3.13 8.20 -0.77
C VAL A 61 4.01 7.34 -1.68
N VAL A 62 4.35 6.14 -1.20
CA VAL A 62 5.08 5.15 -1.95
C VAL A 62 4.04 4.14 -2.44
N GLU A 63 3.75 4.13 -3.74
CA GLU A 63 3.06 3.00 -4.34
C GLU A 63 4.00 1.78 -4.25
N LEU A 64 3.94 1.05 -3.14
CA LEU A 64 4.41 -0.33 -3.15
C LEU A 64 3.42 -1.06 -4.06
N GLY A 65 3.89 -1.42 -5.25
CA GLY A 65 3.12 -2.21 -6.22
C GLY A 65 2.38 -3.33 -5.50
N ARG A 66 1.13 -3.58 -5.93
CA ARG A 66 0.24 -4.56 -5.30
C ARG A 66 1.04 -5.82 -4.99
N PRO A 67 1.23 -6.20 -3.71
CA PRO A 67 1.94 -7.44 -3.38
C PRO A 67 1.29 -8.67 -4.02
N TRP A 68 0.01 -8.52 -4.40
CA TRP A 68 -0.78 -9.44 -5.21
C TRP A 68 -1.25 -8.72 -6.46
N SER A 69 -0.35 -8.50 -7.41
CA SER A 69 -0.70 -8.06 -8.74
C SER A 69 -1.05 -9.27 -9.61
N PHE A 70 -2.18 -9.21 -10.31
CA PHE A 70 -2.58 -10.20 -11.31
C PHE A 70 -2.02 -9.83 -12.69
N ASP A 71 -0.79 -9.32 -12.71
CA ASP A 71 -0.04 -8.88 -13.89
C ASP A 71 0.99 -9.94 -14.35
N GLY A 72 0.93 -11.14 -13.78
CA GLY A 72 1.72 -12.27 -14.24
C GLY A 72 1.46 -12.58 -15.72
N ASP A 73 2.51 -12.98 -16.44
CA ASP A 73 2.41 -13.32 -17.86
C ASP A 73 1.48 -14.53 -18.06
N GLY A 74 0.30 -14.27 -18.62
CA GLY A 74 -0.71 -15.30 -18.90
C GLY A 74 -0.25 -16.34 -19.93
N THR A 75 0.72 -16.02 -20.80
CA THR A 75 1.30 -16.99 -21.73
C THR A 75 2.17 -18.00 -20.98
N LEU A 76 2.99 -17.54 -20.05
CA LEU A 76 3.83 -18.37 -19.20
C LEU A 76 2.98 -19.25 -18.26
N PHE A 77 1.93 -18.67 -17.65
CA PHE A 77 1.01 -19.42 -16.79
C PHE A 77 0.31 -20.57 -17.54
N ARG A 78 -0.12 -20.32 -18.78
CA ARG A 78 -0.73 -21.33 -19.65
C ARG A 78 0.26 -22.44 -20.01
N LEU A 79 1.50 -22.11 -20.35
CA LEU A 79 2.55 -23.09 -20.66
C LEU A 79 2.78 -24.04 -19.48
N VAL A 80 2.95 -23.50 -18.28
CA VAL A 80 3.16 -24.29 -17.06
C VAL A 80 1.92 -25.12 -16.71
N SER A 81 0.72 -24.56 -16.89
CA SER A 81 -0.55 -25.28 -16.66
C SER A 81 -0.71 -26.47 -17.61
N GLU A 82 -0.36 -26.31 -18.90
CA GLU A 82 -0.38 -27.42 -19.87
C GLU A 82 0.68 -28.48 -19.54
N ALA A 83 1.88 -28.09 -19.13
CA ALA A 83 2.89 -29.04 -18.67
C ALA A 83 2.41 -29.84 -17.45
N GLN A 84 1.74 -29.17 -16.50
CA GLN A 84 1.17 -29.82 -15.32
C GLN A 84 0.02 -30.76 -15.68
N ARG A 85 -0.84 -30.37 -16.63
CA ARG A 85 -1.91 -31.23 -17.15
C ARG A 85 -1.36 -32.51 -17.77
N ILE A 86 -0.33 -32.42 -18.60
CA ILE A 86 0.33 -33.59 -19.20
C ILE A 86 0.92 -34.48 -18.10
N ARG A 87 1.59 -33.89 -17.12
CA ARG A 87 2.14 -34.63 -15.98
C ARG A 87 1.06 -35.38 -15.21
N LEU A 88 -0.09 -34.77 -14.94
CA LEU A 88 -1.16 -35.41 -14.17
C LEU A 88 -1.99 -36.41 -14.99
N ALA A 89 -1.88 -36.42 -16.32
CA ALA A 89 -2.61 -37.35 -17.18
C ALA A 89 -2.21 -38.83 -17.01
N HIS A 90 -1.14 -39.11 -16.26
CA HIS A 90 -0.73 -40.47 -15.92
C HIS A 90 -1.31 -40.99 -14.58
N LEU A 91 -2.09 -40.16 -13.86
CA LEU A 91 -2.75 -40.51 -12.60
C LEU A 91 -4.23 -40.82 -12.88
#